data_AF-A0A8J7KPR0-F1
#
_entry.id   AF-A0A8J7KPR0-F1
#
_cell.length_a   1.000
_cell.length_b   1.000
_cell.length_c   1.000
_cell.angle_alpha   90.00
_cell.angle_beta   90.00
_cell.angle_gamma   90.00
#
_symmetry.space_group_name_H-M   'P 1'
#
loop_
_entity.id
_entity.type
_entity.pdbx_description
1 polymer ?
#
loop_
_entity_poly.entity_id
_entity_poly.type
_entity_poly.pdbx_seq_one_letter_code
_entity_poly.pdbx_strand_id
1 'polypeptide(L)'
;MVEDNKNPGKVLKIFFDDVSPDEVARQAESFRLFYGNDSASIIAQVIIQLDKIDGVPLSNVNRFSHGAADNFIFLLYEMCDKGCPPTDMSENNFLYNTSRNQFYPIDISYFPGDNIDSGGVNYILKLIAEKSQHSPLDG
;
A
#
# COMPACT_ATOMS: atom_id res chain seq x y z
N MET A 1 -10.83 3.47 3.31
CA MET A 1 -11.27 3.98 1.99
C MET A 1 -12.64 3.39 1.67
N VAL A 2 -13.44 4.08 0.87
CA VAL A 2 -14.76 3.60 0.41
C VAL A 2 -14.80 3.57 -1.12
N GLU A 3 -15.56 2.67 -1.73
CA GLU A 3 -15.68 2.63 -3.20
C GLU A 3 -16.40 3.88 -3.72
N ASP A 4 -15.94 4.41 -4.86
CA ASP A 4 -16.64 5.50 -5.55
C ASP A 4 -17.72 4.93 -6.47
N ASN A 5 -18.96 4.96 -6.00
CA ASN A 5 -20.12 4.46 -6.74
C ASN A 5 -20.36 5.17 -8.09
N LYS A 6 -19.76 6.35 -8.32
CA LYS A 6 -19.89 7.09 -9.59
C LYS A 6 -18.78 6.76 -10.59
N ASN A 7 -17.65 6.24 -10.12
CA ASN A 7 -16.47 5.97 -10.94
C ASN A 7 -15.95 4.55 -10.64
N PRO A 8 -16.48 3.53 -11.34
CA PRO A 8 -16.01 2.16 -11.18
C PRO A 8 -14.49 2.08 -11.35
N GLY A 9 -13.81 1.45 -10.38
CA GLY A 9 -12.36 1.38 -10.35
C GLY A 9 -11.69 2.54 -9.60
N LYS A 10 -12.45 3.43 -8.95
CA LYS A 10 -11.91 4.44 -8.02
C LYS A 10 -12.39 4.19 -6.59
N VAL A 11 -11.62 4.68 -5.62
CA VAL A 11 -11.97 4.73 -4.19
C VAL A 11 -11.80 6.13 -3.65
N LEU A 12 -12.52 6.46 -2.59
CA LEU A 12 -12.42 7.72 -1.86
C LEU A 12 -11.68 7.50 -0.54
N LYS A 13 -10.58 8.23 -0.34
CA LYS A 13 -9.94 8.43 0.97
C LYS A 13 -10.49 9.73 1.55
N ILE A 14 -11.26 9.60 2.63
CA ILE A 14 -11.84 10.72 3.37
C ILE A 14 -11.03 10.87 4.65
N PHE A 15 -10.52 12.06 4.91
CA PHE A 15 -9.78 12.39 6.11
C PHE A 15 -10.77 12.86 7.18
N PHE A 16 -10.70 12.26 8.37
CA PHE A 16 -11.63 12.50 9.47
C PHE A 16 -10.90 13.09 10.68
N ASP A 17 -10.16 14.19 10.50
CA ASP A 17 -9.48 14.99 11.53
C ASP A 17 -9.09 16.34 10.91
N ASP A 18 -8.56 17.30 11.69
CA ASP A 18 -7.98 18.57 11.20
C ASP A 18 -6.66 18.33 10.42
N VAL A 19 -6.73 17.50 9.38
CA VAL A 19 -5.64 17.24 8.43
C VAL A 19 -5.47 18.49 7.57
N SER A 20 -4.24 18.98 7.46
CA SER A 20 -3.98 20.17 6.65
C SER A 20 -4.21 19.88 5.16
N PRO A 21 -4.67 20.87 4.37
CA PRO A 21 -4.74 20.73 2.92
C PRO A 21 -3.42 20.29 2.27
N ASP A 22 -2.29 20.70 2.85
CA ASP A 22 -0.95 20.32 2.38
C ASP A 22 -0.66 18.83 2.58
N GLU A 23 -1.14 18.22 3.66
CA GLU A 23 -1.04 16.77 3.87
C GLU A 23 -1.89 16.00 2.85
N VAL A 24 -3.13 16.45 2.61
CA VAL A 24 -3.99 15.89 1.56
C VAL A 24 -3.34 15.99 0.18
N ALA A 25 -2.75 17.14 -0.13
CA ALA A 25 -2.04 17.35 -1.39
C ALA A 25 -0.81 16.44 -1.53
N ARG A 26 0.01 16.32 -0.48
CA ARG A 26 1.20 15.45 -0.48
C ARG A 26 0.85 13.97 -0.66
N GLN A 27 -0.23 13.49 -0.04
CA GLN A 27 -0.66 12.10 -0.24
C GLN A 27 -1.15 11.85 -1.67
N ALA A 28 -1.93 12.78 -2.26
CA ALA A 28 -2.35 12.66 -3.64
C ALA A 28 -1.15 12.68 -4.61
N GLU A 29 -0.17 13.55 -4.37
CA GLU A 29 1.07 13.63 -5.15
C GLU A 29 1.90 12.35 -5.04
N SER A 30 2.08 11.82 -3.83
CA SER A 30 2.83 10.58 -3.60
C SER A 30 2.17 9.38 -4.27
N PHE A 31 0.84 9.31 -4.26
CA PHE A 31 0.10 8.26 -4.97
C PHE A 31 0.27 8.38 -6.49
N ARG A 32 0.26 9.60 -7.04
CA ARG A 32 0.56 9.83 -8.46
C ARG A 32 1.99 9.50 -8.83
N LEU A 33 2.94 9.79 -7.94
CA LEU A 33 4.34 9.46 -8.16
C LEU A 33 4.54 7.94 -8.29
N PHE A 34 3.83 7.16 -7.47
CA PHE A 34 3.95 5.71 -7.51
C PHE A 34 3.15 5.05 -8.64
N TYR A 35 1.89 5.44 -8.84
CA TYR A 35 0.95 4.78 -9.76
C TYR A 35 0.70 5.52 -11.09
N GLY A 36 1.24 6.72 -11.26
CA GLY A 36 1.08 7.56 -12.46
C GLY A 36 0.20 8.80 -12.23
N ASN A 37 0.38 9.83 -13.07
CA ASN A 37 -0.20 11.18 -12.85
C ASN A 37 -1.73 11.22 -12.70
N ASP A 38 -2.46 10.30 -13.32
CA ASP A 38 -3.94 10.28 -13.31
C ASP A 38 -4.53 9.38 -12.21
N SER A 39 -3.68 8.77 -11.37
CA SER A 39 -4.08 7.78 -10.38
C SER A 39 -4.76 8.39 -9.15
N ALA A 40 -4.56 9.67 -8.88
CA ALA A 40 -5.20 10.39 -7.78
C ALA A 40 -5.78 11.74 -8.23
N SER A 41 -6.85 12.18 -7.57
CA SER A 41 -7.46 13.50 -7.75
C SER A 41 -8.01 14.02 -6.43
N ILE A 42 -7.64 15.25 -6.06
CA ILE A 42 -8.23 15.94 -4.92
C ILE A 42 -9.59 16.49 -5.38
N ILE A 43 -10.67 15.98 -4.82
CA ILE A 43 -12.03 16.37 -5.22
C ILE A 43 -12.71 17.29 -4.19
N ALA A 44 -12.18 17.34 -2.98
CA ALA A 44 -12.54 18.30 -1.93
C ALA A 44 -11.38 18.48 -0.95
N GLN A 45 -11.48 19.47 -0.06
CA GLN A 45 -10.42 19.82 0.90
C GLN A 45 -9.91 18.63 1.73
N VAL A 46 -10.78 17.66 2.04
CA VAL A 46 -10.48 16.48 2.87
C VAL A 46 -10.79 15.17 2.15
N ILE A 47 -10.85 15.17 0.81
CA ILE A 47 -11.21 13.99 0.03
C ILE A 47 -10.30 13.84 -1.19
N ILE A 48 -9.65 12.69 -1.27
CA ILE A 48 -8.90 12.26 -2.45
C ILE A 48 -9.64 11.08 -3.08
N GLN A 49 -9.86 11.16 -4.39
CA GLN A 49 -10.23 10.03 -5.22
C GLN A 49 -8.96 9.35 -5.74
N LEU A 50 -8.83 8.05 -5.55
CA LEU A 50 -7.66 7.24 -5.92
C LEU A 50 -8.09 6.10 -6.87
N ASP A 51 -7.18 5.61 -7.69
CA ASP A 51 -7.35 4.32 -8.35
C ASP A 51 -7.56 3.22 -7.31
N LYS A 52 -8.54 2.36 -7.59
CA LYS A 52 -8.74 1.13 -6.82
C LYS A 52 -7.62 0.17 -7.19
N ILE A 53 -6.86 -0.23 -6.20
CA ILE A 53 -5.78 -1.19 -6.37
C ILE A 53 -6.29 -2.59 -6.04
N ASP A 54 -6.05 -3.54 -6.94
CA ASP A 54 -6.47 -4.92 -6.79
C ASP A 54 -5.61 -5.65 -5.75
N GLY A 55 -6.22 -6.07 -4.65
CA GLY A 55 -5.58 -6.91 -3.63
C GLY A 55 -6.38 -6.91 -2.34
N VAL A 56 -5.88 -7.64 -1.35
CA VAL A 56 -6.42 -7.64 0.02
C VAL A 56 -5.35 -7.12 1.00
N PRO A 57 -5.73 -6.40 2.07
CA PRO A 57 -4.79 -6.00 3.11
C PRO A 57 -4.01 -7.19 3.66
N LEU A 58 -2.73 -7.01 4.03
CA LEU A 58 -1.90 -8.13 4.52
C LEU A 58 -2.48 -8.79 5.77
N SER A 59 -3.18 -8.01 6.59
CA SER A 59 -3.94 -8.45 7.76
C SER A 59 -4.99 -9.51 7.43
N ASN A 60 -5.52 -9.47 6.20
CA ASN A 60 -6.53 -10.40 5.70
C ASN A 60 -5.97 -11.49 4.77
N VAL A 61 -4.66 -11.48 4.50
CA VAL A 61 -4.04 -12.55 3.71
C VAL A 61 -3.90 -13.79 4.59
N ASN A 62 -4.52 -14.89 4.16
CA ASN A 62 -4.42 -16.17 4.87
C ASN A 62 -3.17 -16.97 4.45
N ARG A 63 -2.74 -16.83 3.19
CA ARG A 63 -1.59 -17.55 2.64
C ARG A 63 -0.89 -16.71 1.58
N PHE A 64 0.43 -16.66 1.68
CA PHE A 64 1.28 -16.06 0.64
C PHE A 64 1.80 -17.14 -0.32
N SER A 65 2.04 -16.72 -1.56
CA SER A 65 2.61 -17.58 -2.59
C SER A 65 4.11 -17.74 -2.38
N HIS A 66 4.71 -18.79 -2.93
CA HIS A 66 6.17 -18.93 -2.94
C HIS A 66 6.82 -17.70 -3.60
N GLY A 67 7.90 -17.19 -3.02
CA GLY A 67 8.59 -15.98 -3.49
C GLY A 67 7.95 -14.65 -3.07
N ALA A 68 6.86 -14.65 -2.28
CA ALA A 68 6.21 -13.41 -1.83
C ALA A 68 7.14 -12.50 -1.03
N ALA A 69 8.06 -13.04 -0.23
CA ALA A 69 9.03 -12.24 0.53
C ALA A 69 9.94 -11.42 -0.40
N ASP A 70 10.44 -12.04 -1.47
CA ASP A 70 11.26 -11.35 -2.47
C ASP A 70 10.45 -10.27 -3.18
N ASN A 71 9.21 -10.55 -3.54
CA ASN A 71 8.32 -9.57 -4.18
C ASN A 71 7.97 -8.39 -3.27
N PHE A 72 7.86 -8.61 -1.95
CA PHE A 72 7.70 -7.52 -1.00
C PHE A 72 8.98 -6.66 -0.92
N ILE A 73 10.15 -7.28 -0.90
CA ILE A 73 11.43 -6.56 -0.94
C ILE A 73 11.57 -5.75 -2.24
N PHE A 74 11.19 -6.31 -3.38
CA PHE A 74 11.18 -5.59 -4.66
C PHE A 74 10.25 -4.37 -4.62
N LEU A 75 9.08 -4.49 -3.98
CA LEU A 75 8.21 -3.33 -3.78
C LEU A 75 8.92 -2.22 -2.99
N LEU A 76 9.62 -2.56 -1.89
CA LEU A 76 10.33 -1.56 -1.09
C LEU A 76 11.39 -0.84 -1.91
N TYR A 77 12.14 -1.58 -2.74
CA TYR A 77 13.09 -0.96 -3.68
C TYR A 77 12.42 -0.05 -4.69
N GLU A 78 11.30 -0.46 -5.28
CA GLU A 78 10.53 0.37 -6.22
C GLU A 78 10.02 1.66 -5.55
N MET A 79 9.52 1.56 -4.32
CA MET A 79 9.06 2.71 -3.54
C MET A 79 10.21 3.70 -3.27
N CYS A 80 11.39 3.20 -2.91
CA CYS A 80 12.58 4.05 -2.73
C CYS A 80 13.05 4.68 -4.04
N ASP A 81 13.12 3.92 -5.13
CA ASP A 81 13.56 4.41 -6.45
C ASP A 81 12.64 5.52 -6.97
N LYS A 82 11.34 5.40 -6.69
CA LYS A 82 10.34 6.43 -7.02
C LYS A 82 10.30 7.60 -6.03
N GLY A 83 11.15 7.61 -5.00
CA GLY A 83 11.21 8.70 -4.01
C GLY A 83 10.02 8.75 -3.05
N CYS A 84 9.36 7.62 -2.83
CA CYS A 84 8.23 7.48 -1.91
C CYS A 84 8.42 6.29 -0.96
N PRO A 85 9.50 6.27 -0.15
CA PRO A 85 9.75 5.19 0.80
C PRO A 85 8.58 5.05 1.78
N PRO A 86 8.24 3.82 2.22
CA PRO A 86 7.13 3.62 3.13
C PRO A 86 7.44 4.22 4.51
N THR A 87 6.53 5.05 5.00
CA THR A 87 6.65 5.71 6.32
C THR A 87 5.97 4.93 7.44
N ASP A 88 5.04 4.04 7.10
CA ASP A 88 4.32 3.20 8.04
C ASP A 88 4.22 1.78 7.48
N MET A 89 4.88 0.86 8.19
CA MET A 89 4.98 -0.55 7.85
C MET A 89 3.81 -1.38 8.40
N SER A 90 2.65 -0.77 8.65
CA SER A 90 1.45 -1.49 9.08
C SER A 90 0.87 -2.37 7.96
N GLU A 91 0.33 -3.53 8.33
CA GLU A 91 -0.25 -4.51 7.40
C GLU A 91 -1.38 -3.97 6.53
N ASN A 92 -2.08 -2.94 7.02
CA ASN A 92 -3.20 -2.34 6.31
C ASN A 92 -2.74 -1.35 5.23
N ASN A 93 -1.47 -0.93 5.23
CA ASN A 93 -0.93 -0.02 4.22
C ASN A 93 -0.42 -0.73 2.97
N PHE A 94 -0.43 -2.06 2.98
CA PHE A 94 -0.06 -2.87 1.83
C PHE A 94 -1.19 -3.82 1.46
N LEU A 95 -1.48 -3.90 0.18
CA LEU A 95 -2.33 -4.91 -0.41
C LEU A 95 -1.46 -6.00 -1.02
N TYR A 96 -1.96 -7.24 -0.97
CA TYR A 96 -1.38 -8.37 -1.68
C TYR A 96 -2.38 -8.91 -2.70
N ASN A 97 -1.90 -9.07 -3.93
CA ASN A 97 -2.65 -9.67 -5.01
C ASN A 97 -2.17 -11.11 -5.22
N THR A 98 -2.96 -12.07 -4.73
CA THR A 98 -2.59 -13.48 -4.74
C THR A 98 -2.42 -14.06 -6.14
N SER A 99 -3.21 -13.60 -7.13
CA SER A 99 -3.13 -14.15 -8.49
C SER A 99 -1.88 -13.68 -9.24
N ARG A 100 -1.35 -12.51 -8.88
CA ARG A 100 -0.12 -11.94 -9.46
C ARG A 100 1.11 -12.13 -8.59
N ASN A 101 0.94 -12.55 -7.33
CA ASN A 101 2.00 -12.58 -6.31
C ASN A 101 2.69 -11.21 -6.15
N GLN A 102 1.91 -10.13 -6.13
CA GLN A 102 2.40 -8.75 -6.10
C GLN A 102 1.87 -8.01 -4.88
N PHE A 103 2.69 -7.09 -4.37
CA PHE A 103 2.36 -6.20 -3.28
C PHE A 103 2.16 -4.79 -3.80
N TYR A 104 1.28 -4.04 -3.15
CA TYR A 104 0.95 -2.69 -3.55
C TYR A 104 0.74 -1.78 -2.33
N PRO A 105 1.42 -0.63 -2.24
CA PRO A 105 1.25 0.31 -1.14
C PRO A 105 0.00 1.16 -1.37
N ILE A 106 -0.80 1.40 -0.32
CA ILE A 106 -2.01 2.23 -0.42
C ILE A 106 -1.93 3.52 0.39
N ASP A 107 -1.10 3.53 1.44
CA ASP A 107 -0.80 4.77 2.17
C ASP A 107 0.64 5.17 1.88
N ILE A 108 0.79 6.06 0.90
CA ILE A 108 2.09 6.51 0.40
C ILE A 108 2.25 7.95 0.86
N SER A 109 3.24 8.18 1.72
CA SER A 109 3.60 9.50 2.18
C SER A 109 4.94 9.89 1.60
N TYR A 110 5.08 11.16 1.22
CA TYR A 110 6.38 11.72 0.89
C TYR A 110 7.20 11.90 2.17
N PHE A 111 8.34 11.21 2.25
CA PHE A 111 9.32 11.43 3.30
C PHE A 111 10.68 11.74 2.65
N PRO A 112 11.28 12.91 2.91
CA PRO A 112 12.60 13.21 2.39
C PRO A 112 13.64 12.35 3.12
N GLY A 113 14.07 11.28 2.46
CA GLY A 113 15.18 10.41 2.87
C GLY A 113 14.87 8.93 2.77
N ASP A 114 15.91 8.09 2.68
CA ASP A 114 15.79 6.66 2.37
C ASP A 114 15.64 5.78 3.63
N ASN A 115 15.23 6.38 4.75
CA ASN A 115 15.14 5.68 6.03
C ASN A 115 13.83 4.88 6.09
N ILE A 116 13.94 3.58 5.89
CA ILE A 116 12.84 2.63 6.11
C ILE A 116 12.91 2.10 7.55
N ASP A 117 11.75 1.96 8.20
CA ASP A 117 11.63 1.26 9.48
C ASP A 117 12.03 -0.23 9.34
N SER A 118 13.28 -0.53 9.67
CA SER A 118 13.81 -1.90 9.63
C SER A 118 13.07 -2.87 10.56
N GLY A 119 12.48 -2.39 11.66
CA GLY A 119 11.65 -3.20 12.55
C GLY A 119 10.37 -3.63 11.86
N GLY A 120 9.67 -2.69 11.24
CA GLY A 120 8.48 -2.92 10.43
C GLY A 120 8.72 -3.81 9.21
N VAL A 121 9.84 -3.64 8.50
CA VAL A 121 10.26 -4.54 7.41
C VAL A 121 10.39 -5.97 7.91
N ASN A 122 11.13 -6.18 9.00
CA ASN A 122 11.34 -7.50 9.58
C ASN A 122 10.03 -8.14 10.05
N TYR A 123 9.11 -7.33 10.60
CA TYR A 123 7.78 -7.78 10.98
C TYR A 123 6.99 -8.31 9.78
N ILE A 124 6.87 -7.56 8.69
CA ILE A 124 6.13 -8.01 7.50
C ILE A 124 6.79 -9.24 6.86
N LEU A 125 8.13 -9.29 6.78
CA LEU A 125 8.82 -10.46 6.23
C LEU A 125 8.57 -11.72 7.07
N LYS A 126 8.52 -11.59 8.39
CA LYS A 126 8.16 -12.69 9.29
C LYS A 126 6.71 -13.14 9.10
N LEU A 127 5.78 -12.19 9.00
CA LEU A 127 4.37 -12.45 8.69
C LEU A 127 4.22 -13.25 7.38
N ILE A 128 4.93 -12.83 6.33
CA ILE A 128 4.93 -13.53 5.04
C ILE A 128 5.46 -14.95 5.19
N ALA A 129 6.59 -15.13 5.90
CA ALA A 129 7.19 -16.44 6.11
C ALA A 129 6.25 -17.40 6.86
N GLU A 130 5.66 -16.96 7.99
CA GLU A 130 4.75 -17.77 8.81
C GLU A 130 3.52 -18.24 8.02
N LYS A 131 2.91 -17.33 7.25
CA LYS A 131 1.74 -17.60 6.41
C LYS A 131 2.07 -18.29 5.08
N SER A 132 3.35 -18.44 4.74
CA SER A 132 3.81 -19.24 3.58
C SER A 132 4.01 -20.72 3.92
N GLN A 133 4.32 -21.04 5.19
CA GLN A 133 4.68 -22.38 5.64
C GLN A 133 3.47 -23.30 5.89
N HIS A 134 2.24 -22.79 5.92
CA HIS A 134 1.04 -23.59 6.11
C HIS A 134 0.58 -24.21 4.79
N SER A 135 0.95 -25.46 4.54
CA SER A 135 0.39 -26.30 3.48
C SER A 135 -0.80 -27.09 4.06
N PRO A 136 -1.99 -27.13 3.42
CA PRO A 136 -3.15 -27.88 3.91
C PRO A 136 -3.02 -29.41 3.77
N LEU A 137 -1.79 -29.93 3.67
CA LEU A 137 -1.52 -31.37 3.57
C LEU A 137 -0.95 -31.97 4.87
N ASP A 138 -0.78 -31.16 5.92
CA ASP A 138 -0.45 -31.65 7.26
C ASP A 138 -1.72 -31.58 8.13
N GLY A 139 -2.64 -32.53 7.91
CA GLY A 139 -3.89 -32.68 8.66
C GLY A 139 -4.71 -33.88 8.21
#